data_AF-A0A1H2GZ03-F1
#
_entry.id   AF-A0A1H2GZ03-F1
#
_cell.length_a   1.000
_cell.length_b   1.000
_cell.length_c   1.000
_cell.angle_alpha   90.00
_cell.angle_beta   90.00
_cell.angle_gamma   90.00
#
_symmetry.space_group_name_H-M   'P 1'
#
loop_
_entity.id
_entity.type
_entity.pdbx_description
1 polymer ?
#
loop_
_entity_poly.entity_id
_entity_poly.type
_entity_poly.pdbx_seq_one_letter_code
_entity_poly.pdbx_strand_id
1 'polypeptide(L)'
;MPLSRPARTVGRRPRSTGLAALVVLSAALTGVLAYQSWAAPSSSAVSPGDTRQRPRALGEADGAVPDGLTVFADLPAVANLDPELLAALRRAATDAAADGVEFYVNSGWRSPEYQEHLLREAVAKYGSAAEAARWVATPETSPHVQGNAIDIGHAAAKAWLSENGARYGLCQIYRNEPWHYELRPDAVDHGCPPMYADPTHDPRMQR
;
A
#
# COMPACT_ATOMS: atom_id res chain seq x y z
N MET A 1 20.92 -72.95 -13.95
CA MET A 1 20.12 -73.84 -13.08
C MET A 1 20.74 -73.86 -11.70
N PRO A 2 19.99 -73.91 -10.59
CA PRO A 2 18.55 -73.64 -10.37
C PRO A 2 18.31 -72.38 -9.48
N LEU A 3 17.31 -71.54 -9.73
CA LEU A 3 15.89 -71.59 -9.34
C LEU A 3 15.62 -71.41 -7.83
N SER A 4 14.95 -70.31 -7.45
CA SER A 4 13.51 -70.33 -7.09
C SER A 4 13.00 -69.01 -6.50
N ARG A 5 11.91 -68.48 -7.08
CA ARG A 5 10.90 -67.61 -6.44
C ARG A 5 9.88 -68.49 -5.70
N PRO A 6 9.21 -68.00 -4.65
CA PRO A 6 7.80 -67.55 -4.74
C PRO A 6 7.53 -66.32 -3.83
N ALA A 7 6.37 -65.65 -3.71
CA ALA A 7 5.12 -65.51 -4.44
C ALA A 7 4.46 -64.20 -3.94
N ARG A 8 3.55 -63.65 -4.76
CA ARG A 8 2.71 -62.47 -4.52
C ARG A 8 1.81 -62.62 -3.29
N THR A 9 1.45 -61.49 -2.67
CA THR A 9 0.07 -61.25 -2.24
C THR A 9 -0.32 -59.79 -2.46
N VAL A 10 -1.39 -59.62 -3.23
CA VAL A 10 -2.03 -58.34 -3.58
C VAL A 10 -3.11 -58.08 -2.54
N GLY A 11 -3.01 -56.99 -1.79
CA GLY A 11 -4.08 -56.50 -0.92
C GLY A 11 -5.02 -55.57 -1.70
N ARG A 12 -6.23 -56.05 -1.98
CA ARG A 12 -7.32 -55.31 -2.64
C ARG A 12 -8.22 -54.65 -1.58
N ARG A 13 -8.68 -53.43 -1.88
CA ARG A 13 -9.53 -52.48 -1.11
C ARG A 13 -10.79 -53.10 -0.46
N PRO A 14 -11.50 -52.32 0.39
CA PRO A 14 -12.72 -51.71 -0.17
C PRO A 14 -12.95 -50.23 0.20
N ARG A 15 -13.72 -49.58 -0.66
CA ARG A 15 -14.33 -48.26 -0.49
C ARG A 15 -15.62 -48.45 0.30
N SER A 16 -15.86 -47.63 1.33
CA SER A 16 -17.16 -47.56 2.01
C SER A 16 -17.94 -46.34 1.52
N THR A 17 -18.89 -46.61 0.64
CA THR A 17 -20.05 -45.75 0.35
C THR A 17 -21.10 -45.97 1.44
N GLY A 18 -21.57 -44.90 2.07
CA GLY A 18 -22.74 -44.93 2.95
C GLY A 18 -23.79 -43.93 2.46
N LEU A 19 -24.88 -44.44 1.89
CA LEU A 19 -26.05 -43.71 1.40
C LEU A 19 -27.29 -44.45 1.92
N ALA A 20 -28.16 -43.76 2.65
CA ALA A 20 -29.62 -43.97 2.86
C ALA A 20 -30.04 -43.21 4.14
N ALA A 21 -30.87 -42.13 4.12
CA ALA A 21 -32.32 -42.05 3.82
C ALA A 21 -33.17 -42.82 4.87
N LEU A 22 -34.25 -42.36 5.50
CA LEU A 22 -35.38 -41.46 5.18
C LEU A 22 -35.99 -40.89 6.49
N VAL A 23 -36.41 -39.61 6.56
CA VAL A 23 -37.79 -39.04 6.40
C VAL A 23 -38.86 -39.54 7.37
N VAL A 24 -39.44 -38.63 8.18
CA VAL A 24 -40.89 -38.51 8.43
C VAL A 24 -41.27 -37.02 8.59
N LEU A 25 -42.29 -36.61 7.82
CA LEU A 25 -42.95 -35.29 7.75
C LEU A 25 -44.26 -35.27 8.55
N SER A 26 -44.67 -34.10 9.07
CA SER A 26 -46.07 -33.56 9.13
C SER A 26 -46.06 -32.29 10.03
N ALA A 27 -46.42 -31.05 9.64
CA ALA A 27 -47.56 -30.43 8.91
C ALA A 27 -48.67 -29.89 9.86
N ALA A 28 -48.85 -28.56 9.92
CA ALA A 28 -50.11 -27.78 10.10
C ALA A 28 -49.77 -26.29 10.41
N LEU A 29 -50.01 -25.31 9.52
CA LEU A 29 -51.25 -24.57 9.18
C LEU A 29 -51.66 -23.43 10.15
N THR A 30 -51.49 -22.19 9.64
CA THR A 30 -52.35 -20.98 9.74
C THR A 30 -52.68 -20.31 11.09
N GLY A 31 -52.25 -19.04 11.22
CA GLY A 31 -53.16 -17.90 11.36
C GLY A 31 -53.29 -17.23 12.73
N VAL A 32 -52.63 -16.07 12.91
CA VAL A 32 -53.12 -14.99 13.79
C VAL A 32 -52.81 -13.62 13.18
N LEU A 33 -53.87 -12.85 12.94
CA LEU A 33 -53.91 -11.43 12.58
C LEU A 33 -53.41 -10.55 13.74
N ALA A 34 -52.56 -9.56 13.46
CA ALA A 34 -52.51 -8.32 14.23
C ALA A 34 -51.92 -7.17 13.41
N TYR A 35 -52.82 -6.31 12.93
CA TYR A 35 -52.69 -4.85 12.83
C TYR A 35 -51.32 -4.25 13.18
N GLN A 36 -50.68 -3.54 12.23
CA GLN A 36 -50.01 -2.26 12.52
C GLN A 36 -50.11 -1.31 11.31
N SER A 37 -51.12 -0.45 11.42
CA SER A 37 -51.06 1.01 11.22
C SER A 37 -50.32 1.58 10.01
N TRP A 38 -51.11 2.11 9.07
CA TRP A 38 -50.71 3.24 8.24
C TRP A 38 -50.28 4.41 9.12
N ALA A 39 -48.97 4.67 9.18
CA ALA A 39 -48.45 5.98 9.49
C ALA A 39 -48.17 6.71 8.18
N ALA A 40 -48.76 7.90 8.01
CA ALA A 40 -48.57 8.76 6.85
C ALA A 40 -47.08 9.15 6.65
N PRO A 41 -46.64 9.43 5.41
CA PRO A 41 -45.29 9.97 5.19
C PRO A 41 -45.21 11.38 5.77
N SER A 42 -44.41 11.55 6.81
CA SER A 42 -44.02 12.89 7.29
C SER A 42 -42.92 13.40 6.37
N SER A 43 -43.26 14.29 5.43
CA SER A 43 -42.28 15.05 4.66
C SER A 43 -41.56 16.02 5.59
N SER A 44 -40.41 15.62 6.13
CA SER A 44 -39.51 16.54 6.82
C SER A 44 -38.81 17.41 5.78
N ALA A 45 -39.20 18.69 5.74
CA ALA A 45 -38.52 19.71 4.96
C ALA A 45 -37.04 19.80 5.37
N VAL A 46 -36.14 19.65 4.39
CA VAL A 46 -34.70 19.84 4.57
C VAL A 46 -34.46 21.33 4.81
N SER A 47 -33.98 21.69 6.00
CA SER A 47 -33.46 23.03 6.28
C SER A 47 -32.08 23.18 5.60
N PRO A 48 -31.82 24.25 4.84
CA PRO A 48 -30.49 24.52 4.31
C PRO A 48 -29.68 25.21 5.41
N GLY A 49 -28.87 24.44 6.15
CA GLY A 49 -27.99 25.01 7.14
C GLY A 49 -27.48 24.02 8.17
N ASP A 50 -26.62 23.08 7.75
CA ASP A 50 -25.49 22.58 8.55
C ASP A 50 -24.66 21.63 7.67
N THR A 51 -23.92 22.14 6.68
CA THR A 51 -22.82 21.36 6.10
C THR A 51 -21.60 21.49 7.01
N ARG A 52 -21.66 20.88 8.20
CA ARG A 52 -20.43 20.25 8.73
C ARG A 52 -20.07 19.20 7.71
N GLN A 53 -19.23 19.56 6.74
CA GLN A 53 -18.60 18.61 5.84
C GLN A 53 -17.98 17.54 6.73
N ARG A 54 -18.61 16.36 6.74
CA ARG A 54 -17.97 15.17 7.30
C ARG A 54 -16.59 15.10 6.64
N PRO A 55 -15.51 14.87 7.40
CA PRO A 55 -14.19 14.71 6.80
C PRO A 55 -14.30 13.73 5.65
N ARG A 56 -13.92 14.19 4.45
CA ARG A 56 -13.89 13.33 3.27
C ARG A 56 -12.95 12.16 3.57
N ALA A 57 -13.35 10.95 3.19
CA ALA A 57 -12.44 9.81 3.26
C ALA A 57 -11.21 10.09 2.38
N LEU A 58 -10.03 9.90 2.97
CA LEU A 58 -8.76 10.02 2.24
C LEU A 58 -8.68 8.91 1.19
N GLY A 59 -8.20 9.22 -0.01
CA GLY A 59 -8.15 8.28 -1.14
C GLY A 59 -7.11 8.67 -2.17
N GLU A 60 -7.25 8.19 -3.41
CA GLU A 60 -6.27 8.41 -4.49
C GLU A 60 -6.01 9.90 -4.76
N ALA A 61 -7.03 10.75 -4.64
CA ALA A 61 -6.93 12.21 -4.72
C ALA A 61 -5.94 12.81 -3.70
N ASP A 62 -5.71 12.12 -2.59
CA ASP A 62 -4.80 12.53 -1.50
C ASP A 62 -3.43 11.88 -1.61
N GLY A 63 -3.21 11.03 -2.62
CA GLY A 63 -1.96 10.28 -2.78
C GLY A 63 -1.99 8.85 -2.24
N ALA A 64 -3.16 8.30 -1.90
CA ALA A 64 -3.26 6.87 -1.62
C ALA A 64 -2.92 6.05 -2.87
N VAL A 65 -2.14 4.99 -2.70
CA VAL A 65 -1.61 4.18 -3.80
C VAL A 65 -2.38 2.86 -3.89
N PRO A 66 -3.06 2.55 -5.02
CA PRO A 66 -3.64 1.24 -5.25
C PRO A 66 -2.57 0.18 -5.53
N ASP A 67 -2.92 -1.09 -5.33
CA ASP A 67 -2.03 -2.22 -5.59
C ASP A 67 -1.54 -2.23 -7.05
N GLY A 68 -0.24 -2.44 -7.23
CA GLY A 68 0.36 -2.55 -8.56
C GLY A 68 0.64 -1.21 -9.26
N LEU A 69 0.51 -0.06 -8.58
CA LEU A 69 0.84 1.23 -9.19
C LEU A 69 2.32 1.32 -9.55
N THR A 70 2.62 1.77 -10.77
CA THR A 70 3.99 1.98 -11.26
C THR A 70 4.31 3.46 -11.44
N VAL A 71 5.58 3.79 -11.62
CA VAL A 71 6.06 5.17 -11.88
C VAL A 71 5.57 5.77 -13.23
N PHE A 72 4.86 4.98 -14.04
CA PHE A 72 4.27 5.43 -15.31
C PHE A 72 2.79 5.78 -15.20
N ALA A 73 2.17 5.57 -14.03
CA ALA A 73 0.77 5.89 -13.82
C ALA A 73 0.50 7.40 -13.80
N ASP A 74 -0.76 7.76 -14.00
CA ASP A 74 -1.28 9.14 -13.99
C ASP A 74 -2.20 9.39 -12.78
N LEU A 75 -1.92 8.73 -11.65
CA LEU A 75 -2.61 8.98 -10.38
C LEU A 75 -1.87 10.06 -9.58
N PRO A 76 -2.55 10.83 -8.70
CA PRO A 76 -1.94 11.92 -7.95
C PRO A 76 -0.66 11.56 -7.21
N ALA A 77 -0.55 10.34 -6.67
CA ALA A 77 0.67 9.84 -6.02
C ALA A 77 1.91 9.90 -6.94
N VAL A 78 1.74 9.81 -8.26
CA VAL A 78 2.83 9.87 -9.26
C VAL A 78 2.80 11.19 -10.04
N ALA A 79 1.61 11.64 -10.46
CA ALA A 79 1.43 12.81 -11.29
C ALA A 79 1.80 14.14 -10.59
N ASN A 80 1.71 14.19 -9.26
CA ASN A 80 2.06 15.38 -8.46
C ASN A 80 3.51 15.35 -7.92
N LEU A 81 4.32 14.37 -8.32
CA LEU A 81 5.75 14.41 -8.04
C LEU A 81 6.41 15.58 -8.75
N ASP A 82 7.52 16.06 -8.20
CA ASP A 82 8.38 16.99 -8.89
C ASP A 82 8.71 16.47 -10.31
N PRO A 83 8.55 17.29 -11.37
CA PRO A 83 8.72 16.82 -12.73
C PRO A 83 10.12 16.26 -13.04
N GLU A 84 11.17 16.79 -12.42
CA GLU A 84 12.54 16.29 -12.62
C GLU A 84 12.74 14.94 -11.93
N LEU A 85 12.20 14.78 -10.71
CA LEU A 85 12.18 13.50 -10.00
C LEU A 85 11.42 12.45 -10.83
N LEU A 86 10.22 12.77 -11.31
CA LEU A 86 9.42 11.85 -12.12
C LEU A 86 10.13 11.47 -13.42
N ALA A 87 10.78 12.43 -14.08
CA ALA A 87 11.57 12.15 -15.28
C ALA A 87 12.76 11.23 -14.99
N ALA A 88 13.49 11.44 -13.89
CA ALA A 88 14.59 10.57 -13.47
C ALA A 88 14.10 9.16 -13.15
N LEU A 89 13.00 9.02 -12.41
CA LEU A 89 12.36 7.73 -12.09
C LEU A 89 11.95 6.96 -13.33
N ARG A 90 11.33 7.63 -14.31
CA ARG A 90 10.90 6.98 -15.56
C ARG A 90 12.08 6.52 -16.40
N ARG A 91 13.16 7.31 -16.50
CA ARG A 91 14.41 6.87 -17.17
C ARG A 91 15.02 5.65 -16.47
N ALA A 92 15.13 5.70 -15.14
CA ALA A 92 15.64 4.59 -14.35
C ALA A 92 14.79 3.32 -14.52
N ALA A 93 13.46 3.44 -14.45
CA ALA A 93 12.54 2.33 -14.61
C ALA A 93 12.58 1.72 -16.03
N THR A 94 12.74 2.54 -17.07
CA THR A 94 12.91 2.04 -18.45
C THR A 94 14.16 1.18 -18.58
N ASP A 95 15.29 1.63 -18.02
CA ASP A 95 16.54 0.86 -18.11
C ASP A 95 16.51 -0.37 -17.19
N ALA A 96 15.92 -0.27 -16.00
CA ALA A 96 15.73 -1.40 -15.08
C ALA A 96 14.86 -2.52 -15.69
N ALA A 97 13.90 -2.17 -16.56
CA ALA A 97 13.07 -3.14 -17.25
C ALA A 97 13.89 -4.06 -18.18
N ALA A 98 15.02 -3.59 -18.72
CA ALA A 98 15.93 -4.43 -19.51
C ALA A 98 16.59 -5.54 -18.66
N ASP A 99 16.69 -5.32 -17.35
CA ASP A 99 17.17 -6.28 -16.35
C ASP A 99 16.03 -7.09 -15.72
N GLY A 100 14.79 -6.95 -16.22
CA GLY A 100 13.60 -7.61 -15.68
C GLY A 100 13.11 -7.02 -14.35
N VAL A 101 13.50 -5.79 -14.03
CA VAL A 101 13.13 -5.10 -12.78
C VAL A 101 12.08 -4.02 -13.07
N GLU A 102 10.96 -4.09 -12.36
CA GLU A 102 9.86 -3.13 -12.49
C GLU A 102 9.69 -2.28 -11.22
N PHE A 103 9.42 -0.98 -11.39
CA PHE A 103 9.31 -0.02 -10.30
C PHE A 103 7.85 0.18 -9.89
N TYR A 104 7.48 -0.50 -8.81
CA TYR A 104 6.21 -0.32 -8.13
C TYR A 104 6.34 0.74 -7.03
N VAL A 105 5.30 1.55 -6.90
CA VAL A 105 5.21 2.65 -5.94
C VAL A 105 4.46 2.17 -4.72
N ASN A 106 5.05 2.31 -3.53
CA ASN A 106 4.35 2.16 -2.26
C ASN A 106 3.71 3.48 -1.83
N SER A 107 4.39 4.60 -2.14
CA SER A 107 3.94 5.94 -1.83
C SER A 107 4.67 6.95 -2.71
N GLY A 108 4.01 8.03 -3.10
CA GLY A 108 4.66 9.12 -3.84
C GLY A 108 4.23 10.45 -3.25
N TRP A 109 3.68 11.35 -4.06
CA TRP A 109 3.09 12.58 -3.54
C TRP A 109 1.93 12.28 -2.57
N ARG A 110 1.82 13.09 -1.52
CA ARG A 110 0.74 13.01 -0.51
C ARG A 110 0.16 14.41 -0.25
N SER A 111 -1.14 14.51 -0.02
CA SER A 111 -1.72 15.74 0.54
C SER A 111 -1.24 15.95 1.99
N PRO A 112 -1.20 17.21 2.49
CA PRO A 112 -0.93 17.48 3.90
C PRO A 112 -1.86 16.71 4.85
N GLU A 113 -3.15 16.59 4.51
CA GLU A 113 -4.15 15.88 5.31
C GLU A 113 -3.86 14.38 5.38
N TYR A 114 -3.37 13.78 4.29
CA TYR A 114 -2.98 12.38 4.29
C TYR A 114 -1.70 12.15 5.07
N GLN A 115 -0.71 13.05 4.94
CA GLN A 115 0.51 12.99 5.74
C GLN A 115 0.20 13.09 7.24
N GLU A 116 -0.70 13.99 7.63
CA GLU A 116 -1.14 14.18 9.01
C GLU A 116 -1.86 12.93 9.54
N HIS A 117 -2.65 12.27 8.70
CA HIS A 117 -3.25 10.98 9.03
C HIS A 117 -2.20 9.88 9.28
N LEU A 118 -1.22 9.73 8.38
CA LEU A 118 -0.14 8.75 8.54
C LEU A 118 0.70 9.03 9.79
N LEU A 119 0.95 10.30 10.12
CA LEU A 119 1.67 10.67 11.34
C LEU A 119 0.90 10.22 12.59
N ARG A 120 -0.42 10.46 12.65
CA ARG A 120 -1.25 9.98 13.76
C ARG A 120 -1.23 8.46 13.89
N GLU A 121 -1.29 7.73 12.76
CA GLU A 121 -1.18 6.26 12.76
C GLU A 121 0.19 5.79 13.27
N ALA A 122 1.27 6.46 12.85
CA ALA A 122 2.61 6.17 13.34
C ALA A 122 2.73 6.43 14.85
N VAL A 123 2.19 7.53 15.37
CA VAL A 123 2.16 7.80 16.82
C VAL A 123 1.42 6.71 17.56
N ALA A 124 0.26 6.27 17.06
CA ALA A 124 -0.49 5.18 17.66
C ALA A 124 0.29 3.85 17.64
N LYS A 125 1.02 3.57 16.55
CA LYS A 125 1.82 2.37 16.37
C LYS A 125 3.09 2.34 17.23
N TYR A 126 3.81 3.46 17.32
CA TYR A 126 5.12 3.55 17.97
C TYR A 126 5.05 4.13 19.39
N GLY A 127 3.87 4.57 19.83
CA GLY A 127 3.59 4.99 21.21
C GLY A 127 3.98 6.42 21.55
N SER A 128 4.69 7.14 20.69
CA SER A 128 5.01 8.56 20.89
C SER A 128 5.32 9.26 19.57
N ALA A 129 5.19 10.60 19.57
CA ALA A 129 5.65 11.44 18.46
C ALA A 129 7.15 11.30 18.20
N ALA A 130 7.96 11.17 19.26
CA ALA A 130 9.41 11.02 19.15
C ALA A 130 9.81 9.74 18.40
N GLU A 131 9.20 8.60 18.73
CA GLU A 131 9.47 7.34 18.00
C GLU A 131 8.86 7.33 16.60
N ALA A 132 7.68 7.94 16.41
CA ALA A 132 7.05 8.06 15.09
C ALA A 132 7.87 8.92 14.13
N ALA A 133 8.53 9.99 14.62
CA ALA A 133 9.35 10.89 13.82
C ALA A 133 10.56 10.21 13.15
N ARG A 134 10.92 9.00 13.59
CA ARG A 134 11.95 8.16 12.95
C ARG A 134 11.46 7.48 11.67
N TRP A 135 10.18 7.63 11.32
CA TRP A 135 9.55 6.96 10.18
C TRP A 135 8.60 7.87 9.38
N VAL A 136 7.97 8.83 10.05
CA VAL A 136 6.95 9.69 9.42
C VAL A 136 7.17 11.14 9.82
N ALA A 137 7.50 11.97 8.82
CA ALA A 137 7.66 13.41 8.98
C ALA A 137 6.31 14.13 9.19
N THR A 138 6.37 15.38 9.65
CA THR A 138 5.16 16.23 9.75
C THR A 138 4.68 16.67 8.37
N PRO A 139 3.43 17.14 8.23
CA PRO A 139 2.92 17.69 6.96
C PRO A 139 3.80 18.82 6.40
N GLU A 140 4.40 19.64 7.26
CA GLU A 140 5.20 20.80 6.87
C GLU A 140 6.58 20.41 6.35
N THR A 141 7.16 19.32 6.85
CA THR A 141 8.55 18.94 6.57
C THR A 141 8.66 17.77 5.59
N SER A 142 7.59 16.99 5.41
CA SER A 142 7.59 15.80 4.56
C SER A 142 7.99 16.09 3.10
N PRO A 143 9.02 15.41 2.57
CA PRO A 143 9.36 15.48 1.15
C PRO A 143 8.25 14.94 0.24
N HIS A 144 7.43 13.99 0.71
CA HIS A 144 6.29 13.47 -0.05
C HIS A 144 5.21 14.54 -0.28
N VAL A 145 4.97 15.40 0.72
CA VAL A 145 4.01 16.52 0.57
C VAL A 145 4.50 17.52 -0.47
N GLN A 146 5.82 17.71 -0.56
CA GLN A 146 6.46 18.58 -1.55
C GLN A 146 6.59 17.93 -2.94
N GLY A 147 6.22 16.65 -3.10
CA GLY A 147 6.44 15.89 -4.35
C GLY A 147 7.90 15.50 -4.60
N ASN A 148 8.78 15.67 -3.62
CA ASN A 148 10.23 15.52 -3.75
C ASN A 148 10.76 14.12 -3.34
N ALA A 149 9.86 13.19 -2.98
CA ALA A 149 10.21 11.83 -2.60
C ALA A 149 9.24 10.78 -3.13
N ILE A 150 9.75 9.56 -3.27
CA ILE A 150 8.98 8.38 -3.62
C ILE A 150 9.45 7.17 -2.82
N ASP A 151 8.50 6.32 -2.44
CA ASP A 151 8.72 5.04 -1.80
C ASP A 151 8.59 3.90 -2.82
N ILE A 152 9.68 3.19 -3.09
CA ILE A 152 9.72 2.06 -4.04
C ILE A 152 9.46 0.73 -3.33
N GLY A 153 8.56 -0.06 -3.88
CA GLY A 153 8.03 -1.27 -3.24
C GLY A 153 8.97 -2.45 -3.23
N HIS A 154 9.06 -3.15 -4.36
CA HIS A 154 9.71 -4.45 -4.46
C HIS A 154 11.21 -4.41 -4.11
N ALA A 155 11.70 -5.45 -3.44
CA ALA A 155 13.09 -5.57 -3.03
C ALA A 155 14.07 -5.54 -4.22
N ALA A 156 13.70 -6.14 -5.36
CA ALA A 156 14.51 -6.13 -6.58
C ALA A 156 14.72 -4.70 -7.12
N ALA A 157 13.66 -3.87 -7.13
CA ALA A 157 13.76 -2.48 -7.56
C ALA A 157 14.66 -1.65 -6.64
N LYS A 158 14.55 -1.85 -5.32
CA LYS A 158 15.43 -1.18 -4.33
C LYS A 158 16.88 -1.63 -4.47
N ALA A 159 17.12 -2.92 -4.69
CA ALA A 159 18.48 -3.43 -4.93
C ALA A 159 19.08 -2.81 -6.21
N TRP A 160 18.30 -2.79 -7.30
CA TRP A 160 18.72 -2.17 -8.55
C TRP A 160 19.03 -0.68 -8.38
N LEU A 161 18.18 0.07 -7.67
CA LEU A 161 18.39 1.49 -7.38
C LEU A 161 19.59 1.72 -6.45
N SER A 162 19.88 0.83 -5.51
CA SER A 162 21.08 0.93 -4.69
C SER A 162 22.36 0.83 -5.51
N GLU A 163 22.35 0.07 -6.61
CA GLU A 163 23.51 -0.11 -7.48
C GLU A 163 23.58 0.94 -8.61
N ASN A 164 22.43 1.35 -9.14
CA ASN A 164 22.34 2.13 -10.37
C ASN A 164 21.76 3.54 -10.16
N GLY A 165 21.09 3.82 -9.04
CA GLY A 165 20.27 5.03 -8.84
C GLY A 165 21.06 6.33 -9.00
N ALA A 166 22.30 6.37 -8.54
CA ALA A 166 23.16 7.56 -8.62
C ALA A 166 23.31 8.09 -10.06
N ARG A 167 23.34 7.22 -11.07
CA ARG A 167 23.45 7.64 -12.49
C ARG A 167 22.24 8.43 -13.00
N TYR A 168 21.14 8.41 -12.26
CA TYR A 168 19.93 9.20 -12.51
C TYR A 168 19.72 10.32 -11.50
N GLY A 169 20.62 10.48 -10.53
CA GLY A 169 20.42 11.34 -9.37
C GLY A 169 19.43 10.77 -8.35
N LEU A 170 19.05 9.49 -8.42
CA LEU A 170 18.10 8.89 -7.48
C LEU A 170 18.84 8.28 -6.30
N CYS A 171 18.61 8.83 -5.10
CA CYS A 171 19.36 8.45 -3.91
C CYS A 171 18.44 8.03 -2.77
N GLN A 172 18.78 6.90 -2.14
CA GLN A 172 18.25 6.56 -0.83
C GLN A 172 18.75 7.59 0.18
N ILE A 173 17.84 8.17 0.97
CA ILE A 173 18.20 9.26 1.91
C ILE A 173 18.36 8.75 3.34
N TYR A 174 17.54 7.78 3.75
CA TYR A 174 17.53 7.27 5.13
C TYR A 174 17.91 5.80 5.18
N ARG A 175 18.86 5.46 6.08
CA ARG A 175 19.36 4.08 6.22
C ARG A 175 18.28 3.10 6.67
N ASN A 176 17.33 3.54 7.50
CA ASN A 176 16.21 2.73 7.97
C ASN A 176 15.05 2.60 6.96
N GLU A 177 15.10 3.34 5.85
CA GLU A 177 14.04 3.37 4.83
C GLU A 177 14.62 3.05 3.44
N PRO A 178 14.97 1.78 3.16
CA PRO A 178 15.52 1.38 1.85
C PRO A 178 14.57 1.61 0.67
N TRP A 179 13.31 1.95 0.95
CA TRP A 179 12.30 2.31 -0.03
C TRP A 179 12.28 3.80 -0.38
N HIS A 180 12.79 4.70 0.48
CA HIS A 180 12.64 6.16 0.31
C HIS A 180 13.74 6.74 -0.58
N TYR A 181 13.37 7.22 -1.76
CA TYR A 181 14.28 7.85 -2.72
C TYR A 181 13.90 9.30 -3.01
N GLU A 182 14.92 10.14 -3.17
CA GLU A 182 14.78 11.53 -3.59
C GLU A 182 15.74 11.85 -4.74
N LEU A 183 15.46 12.92 -5.48
CA LEU A 183 16.38 13.45 -6.49
C LEU A 183 17.52 14.23 -5.83
N ARG A 184 18.75 13.92 -6.25
CA ARG A 184 20.01 14.59 -5.94
C ARG A 184 20.78 14.71 -7.26
N PRO A 185 20.56 15.80 -8.04
CA PRO A 185 21.14 15.92 -9.38
C PRO A 185 22.67 15.74 -9.40
N ASP A 186 23.36 16.30 -8.40
CA ASP A 186 24.81 16.20 -8.23
C ASP A 186 25.31 14.74 -8.07
N ALA A 187 24.43 13.79 -7.71
CA ALA A 187 24.82 12.40 -7.54
C ALA A 187 25.20 11.71 -8.87
N VAL A 188 24.83 12.29 -10.01
CA VAL A 188 25.30 11.82 -11.33
C VAL A 188 26.82 11.93 -11.44
N ASP A 189 27.40 13.01 -10.91
CA ASP A 189 28.84 13.29 -11.00
C ASP A 189 29.60 12.87 -9.74
N HIS A 190 28.94 12.85 -8.58
CA HIS A 190 29.58 12.70 -7.28
C HIS A 190 29.12 11.49 -6.47
N GLY A 191 28.16 10.73 -6.98
CA GLY A 191 27.49 9.67 -6.22
C GLY A 191 26.53 10.24 -5.17
N CYS A 192 25.74 9.34 -4.57
CA CYS A 192 24.76 9.76 -3.58
C CYS A 192 25.42 10.32 -2.31
N PRO A 193 24.82 11.36 -1.69
CA PRO A 193 25.32 11.88 -0.42
C PRO A 193 25.22 10.80 0.68
N PRO A 194 25.98 10.94 1.78
CA PRO A 194 25.85 10.06 2.93
C PRO A 194 24.39 10.03 3.44
N MET A 195 23.87 8.82 3.64
CA MET A 195 22.53 8.63 4.21
C MET A 195 22.48 9.07 5.67
N TYR A 196 21.37 9.68 6.05
CA TYR A 196 21.01 9.89 7.45
C TYR A 196 20.63 8.54 8.10
N ALA A 197 20.73 8.45 9.43
CA ALA A 197 20.33 7.24 10.15
C ALA A 197 18.82 6.99 10.04
N ASP A 198 18.04 8.06 10.21
CA ASP A 198 16.58 8.14 10.04
C ASP A 198 16.18 9.63 9.85
N PRO A 199 14.90 9.95 9.55
CA PRO A 199 14.45 11.33 9.32
C PRO A 199 14.75 12.32 10.45
N THR A 200 14.88 11.85 11.71
CA THR A 200 15.22 12.74 12.83
C THR A 200 16.63 13.32 12.75
N HIS A 201 17.49 12.77 11.88
CA HIS A 201 18.85 13.27 11.66
C HIS A 201 18.94 14.21 10.46
N ASP A 202 17.86 14.39 9.68
CA ASP A 202 17.83 15.32 8.56
C ASP A 202 17.47 16.73 9.04
N PRO A 203 18.35 17.75 8.84
CA PRO A 203 18.08 19.13 9.23
C PRO A 203 16.78 19.72 8.64
N ARG A 204 16.30 19.19 7.51
CA ARG A 204 15.03 19.61 6.90
C ARG A 204 13.82 19.27 7.77
N MET A 205 13.93 18.25 8.63
CA MET A 205 12.86 17.77 9.51
C MET A 205 12.78 18.50 10.86
N GLN A 206 13.70 19.43 11.13
CA GLN A 206 13.87 20.10 12.43
C GLN A 206 13.22 21.49 12.49
N ARG A 207 12.20 21.77 11.65
CA ARG A 207 11.54 23.07 11.55
C ARG A 207 10.36 23.22 12.50
#